data_AF-A0A7S2K3G2-F1
#
_entry.id   AF-A0A7S2K3G2-F1
#
_cell.length_a   1.000
_cell.length_b   1.000
_cell.length_c   1.000
_cell.angle_alpha   90.00
_cell.angle_beta   90.00
_cell.angle_gamma   90.00
#
_symmetry.space_group_name_H-M   'P 1'
#
loop_
_entity.id
_entity.type
_entity.pdbx_description
1 polymer ?
#
loop_
_entity_poly.entity_id
_entity_poly.type
_entity_poly.pdbx_seq_one_letter_code
_entity_poly.pdbx_strand_id
1 'polypeptide(L)'
;GIMTQPALAYGGSPFLQQPVVAIKDRGNNIVSSINEGTVIAAIGVSSLQVDLHVDDEFFQQGLTLPIKDGIVAFSGLLIDEVGYPYSLTFSLSNALDGPTIIDSDDFSVHVGSPSKLVILDEPLFAFGGESFPRQPRIAVVDAGGNMIVEDSLALAIEVNIRNNPSLGVLSRGDSYYLRRKVKNGVAQFNSLSIDKAGERYQLQYTLLQPLSSGFETSEIIITGHPFTVKIGSAYSLKVIEDTNGGLANNQQFFQQPIIAFVDRGMNIVTSYPAIAVRAFMVPSLSYNSKLMIDTSEDTIPSIVSVTFPQELVDLSGYIAGPGDVIPIYVSFSDEVIAVVDPLSPGMMMTLTLNVLSGSQTSVEATISSISVNVRLKKLLFE
;
A
#
# COMPACT_ATOMS: atom_id res chain seq x y z
N GLY A 1 45.20 50.62 -13.79
CA GLY A 1 44.84 49.92 -15.04
C GLY A 1 44.60 48.46 -14.74
N ILE A 2 43.76 47.78 -15.52
CA ILE A 2 43.43 46.36 -15.33
C ILE A 2 44.51 45.49 -15.98
N MET A 3 44.98 44.49 -15.24
CA MET A 3 45.98 43.50 -15.69
C MET A 3 45.31 42.18 -16.07
N THR A 4 44.24 41.82 -15.38
CA THR A 4 43.43 40.64 -15.64
C THR A 4 41.97 41.05 -15.52
N GLN A 5 41.19 40.83 -16.59
CA GLN A 5 39.77 41.13 -16.60
C GLN A 5 38.99 40.06 -15.81
N PRO A 6 37.85 40.41 -15.21
CA PRO A 6 36.88 39.39 -14.79
C PRO A 6 36.31 38.70 -16.04
N ALA A 7 36.22 37.37 -16.03
CA ALA A 7 35.63 36.62 -17.14
C ALA A 7 35.01 35.31 -16.66
N LEU A 8 34.00 34.84 -17.41
CA LEU A 8 33.27 33.58 -17.21
C LEU A 8 32.79 33.39 -15.76
N ALA A 9 31.64 34.00 -15.45
CA ALA A 9 31.00 33.91 -14.15
C ALA A 9 29.78 32.97 -14.19
N TYR A 10 29.50 32.31 -13.06
CA TYR A 10 28.33 31.48 -12.83
C TYR A 10 27.64 31.91 -11.55
N GLY A 11 26.31 31.91 -11.53
CA GLY A 11 25.51 32.39 -10.39
C GLY A 11 25.92 31.77 -9.06
N GLY A 12 26.32 32.63 -8.12
CA GLY A 12 26.72 32.25 -6.76
C GLY A 12 27.99 31.43 -6.66
N SER A 13 28.85 31.48 -7.68
CA SER A 13 30.20 30.92 -7.66
C SER A 13 31.23 32.02 -7.93
N PRO A 14 32.44 31.95 -7.33
CA PRO A 14 33.55 32.83 -7.70
C PRO A 14 33.78 32.87 -9.22
N PHE A 15 34.05 34.06 -9.75
CA PHE A 15 34.48 34.20 -11.15
C PHE A 15 35.68 33.29 -11.42
N LEU A 16 35.65 32.56 -12.54
CA LEU A 16 36.74 31.66 -12.90
C LEU A 16 38.04 32.45 -13.14
N GLN A 17 37.92 33.62 -13.75
CA GLN A 17 39.02 34.58 -13.83
C GLN A 17 38.74 35.76 -12.90
N GLN A 18 39.55 35.90 -11.86
CA GLN A 18 39.46 36.99 -10.90
C GLN A 18 40.24 38.22 -11.39
N PRO A 19 39.74 39.44 -11.16
CA PRO A 19 40.38 40.63 -11.66
C PRO A 19 41.62 41.03 -10.86
N VAL A 20 42.63 41.51 -11.58
CA VAL A 20 43.86 42.07 -11.02
C VAL A 20 44.04 43.45 -11.59
N VAL A 21 44.27 44.44 -10.73
CA VAL A 21 44.56 45.83 -11.13
C VAL A 21 45.94 46.25 -10.66
N ALA A 22 46.56 47.16 -11.41
CA ALA A 22 47.87 47.70 -11.09
C ALA A 22 47.91 49.22 -11.25
N ILE A 23 48.69 49.88 -10.40
CA ILE A 23 49.06 51.28 -10.57
C ILE A 23 50.10 51.35 -11.67
N LYS A 24 49.81 52.15 -12.70
CA LYS A 24 50.67 52.28 -13.88
C LYS A 24 51.13 53.72 -14.07
N ASP A 25 52.35 53.89 -14.54
CA ASP A 25 52.83 55.17 -15.03
C ASP A 25 52.28 55.51 -16.43
N ARG A 26 52.63 56.68 -16.97
CA ARG A 26 52.22 57.10 -18.33
C ARG A 26 52.79 56.20 -19.44
N GLY A 27 53.82 55.43 -19.15
CA GLY A 27 54.44 54.46 -20.05
C GLY A 27 53.86 53.04 -19.94
N ASN A 28 52.79 52.84 -19.15
CA ASN A 28 52.17 51.56 -18.82
C ASN A 28 53.02 50.59 -17.97
N ASN A 29 54.10 51.06 -17.34
CA ASN A 29 54.87 50.25 -16.40
C ASN A 29 54.17 50.19 -15.04
N ILE A 30 54.28 49.04 -14.33
CA ILE A 30 53.76 48.91 -12.97
C ILE A 30 54.63 49.73 -12.00
N VAL A 31 54.00 50.57 -11.19
CA VAL A 31 54.67 51.39 -10.19
C VAL A 31 54.73 50.62 -8.87
N SER A 32 55.74 49.75 -8.73
CA SER A 32 55.83 48.83 -7.60
C SER A 32 56.21 49.48 -6.27
N SER A 33 56.64 50.73 -6.26
CA SER A 33 56.96 51.46 -5.03
C SER A 33 55.72 51.86 -4.20
N ILE A 34 54.51 51.77 -4.76
CA ILE A 34 53.27 52.18 -4.09
C ILE A 34 52.71 51.01 -3.27
N ASN A 35 52.63 51.19 -1.95
CA ASN A 35 52.11 50.23 -0.98
C ASN A 35 51.07 50.83 -0.01
N GLU A 36 50.67 52.08 -0.23
CA GLU A 36 49.69 52.80 0.59
C GLU A 36 48.37 53.00 -0.18
N GLY A 37 47.27 52.97 0.55
CA GLY A 37 45.92 53.09 -0.02
C GLY A 37 45.26 51.75 -0.29
N THR A 38 44.05 51.82 -0.84
CA THR A 38 43.18 50.67 -1.11
C THR A 38 42.50 50.83 -2.46
N VAL A 39 42.13 49.70 -3.06
CA VAL A 39 41.22 49.67 -4.21
C VAL A 39 39.93 48.99 -3.79
N ILE A 40 38.81 49.61 -4.14
CA ILE A 40 37.45 49.11 -3.94
C ILE A 40 36.94 48.55 -5.27
N ALA A 41 36.46 47.30 -5.27
CA ALA A 41 35.70 46.73 -6.37
C ALA A 41 34.20 46.90 -6.11
N ALA A 42 33.46 47.32 -7.13
CA ALA A 42 32.01 47.47 -7.09
C ALA A 42 31.40 47.07 -8.43
N ILE A 43 30.08 46.84 -8.47
CA ILE A 43 29.36 46.74 -9.73
C ILE A 43 29.40 48.10 -10.44
N GLY A 44 29.81 48.07 -11.71
CA GLY A 44 29.75 49.20 -12.62
C GLY A 44 28.42 49.21 -13.37
N VAL A 45 28.42 48.71 -14.61
CA VAL A 45 27.21 48.55 -15.42
C VAL A 45 26.46 47.29 -14.99
N SER A 46 25.15 47.42 -14.84
CA SER A 46 24.24 46.30 -14.67
C SER A 46 22.84 46.67 -15.20
N SER A 47 22.16 45.70 -15.83
CA SER A 47 20.75 45.83 -16.22
C SER A 47 19.77 45.48 -15.08
N LEU A 48 20.29 44.95 -13.97
CA LEU A 48 19.56 44.53 -12.78
C LEU A 48 20.12 45.21 -11.53
N GLN A 49 19.33 45.30 -10.46
CA GLN A 49 19.88 45.67 -9.16
C GLN A 49 20.55 44.43 -8.56
N VAL A 50 21.87 44.38 -8.63
CA VAL A 50 22.69 43.25 -8.15
C VAL A 50 23.83 43.77 -7.29
N ASP A 51 24.27 42.93 -6.38
CA ASP A 51 25.41 43.21 -5.52
C ASP A 51 26.61 42.34 -5.94
N LEU A 52 27.81 42.90 -5.78
CA LEU A 52 29.06 42.16 -5.86
C LEU A 52 29.35 41.62 -4.46
N HIS A 53 29.67 40.34 -4.34
CA HIS A 53 30.03 39.72 -3.07
C HIS A 53 31.37 39.01 -3.16
N VAL A 54 31.89 38.65 -1.99
CA VAL A 54 33.02 37.76 -1.85
C VAL A 54 32.50 36.47 -1.27
N ASP A 55 32.88 35.36 -1.89
CA ASP A 55 32.62 34.01 -1.40
C ASP A 55 32.95 33.87 0.09
N ASP A 56 32.16 33.09 0.82
CA ASP A 56 32.29 32.92 2.26
C ASP A 56 33.69 32.42 2.67
N GLU A 57 34.35 31.61 1.83
CA GLU A 57 35.73 31.16 2.08
C GLU A 57 36.74 32.33 2.02
N PHE A 58 36.41 33.40 1.31
CA PHE A 58 37.26 34.57 1.06
C PHE A 58 36.76 35.85 1.76
N PHE A 59 35.67 35.79 2.54
CA PHE A 59 34.98 36.97 3.10
C PHE A 59 35.91 37.95 3.86
N GLN A 60 36.98 37.45 4.48
CA GLN A 60 37.98 38.27 5.19
C GLN A 60 38.77 39.22 4.27
N GLN A 61 38.80 38.96 2.95
CA GLN A 61 39.40 39.85 1.97
C GLN A 61 38.49 41.05 1.67
N GLY A 62 37.18 40.82 1.58
CA GLY A 62 36.19 41.85 1.24
C GLY A 62 36.40 42.47 -0.15
N LEU A 63 35.63 43.52 -0.42
CA LEU A 63 35.68 44.26 -1.69
C LEU A 63 36.68 45.41 -1.69
N THR A 64 37.32 45.68 -0.55
CA THR A 64 38.30 46.76 -0.39
C THR A 64 39.63 46.16 0.03
N LEU A 65 40.61 46.18 -0.88
CA LEU A 65 41.90 45.55 -0.68
C LEU A 65 43.05 46.55 -0.66
N PRO A 66 44.07 46.33 0.18
CA PRO A 66 45.26 47.18 0.22
C PRO A 66 46.13 46.96 -1.01
N ILE A 67 46.83 48.01 -1.43
CA ILE A 67 47.81 47.94 -2.51
C ILE A 67 49.09 47.27 -2.00
N LYS A 68 49.62 46.31 -2.76
CA LYS A 68 50.90 45.65 -2.49
C LYS A 68 51.74 45.65 -3.76
N ASP A 69 52.92 46.25 -3.69
CA ASP A 69 53.85 46.40 -4.80
C ASP A 69 53.17 46.98 -6.06
N GLY A 70 52.31 47.98 -5.87
CA GLY A 70 51.53 48.62 -6.93
C GLY A 70 50.42 47.75 -7.53
N ILE A 71 50.11 46.59 -6.95
CA ILE A 71 49.13 45.62 -7.46
C ILE A 71 48.04 45.37 -6.40
N VAL A 72 46.81 45.18 -6.88
CA VAL A 72 45.69 44.64 -6.10
C VAL A 72 45.09 43.47 -6.86
N ALA A 73 45.17 42.28 -6.27
CA ALA A 73 44.56 41.07 -6.79
C ALA A 73 43.34 40.72 -5.94
N PHE A 74 42.17 40.73 -6.56
CA PHE A 74 40.95 40.28 -5.92
C PHE A 74 40.83 38.76 -6.01
N SER A 75 40.15 38.15 -5.05
CA SER A 75 39.79 36.73 -5.12
C SER A 75 38.43 36.49 -4.48
N GLY A 76 37.75 35.43 -4.90
CA GLY A 76 36.43 35.09 -4.41
C GLY A 76 35.31 36.04 -4.86
N LEU A 77 35.56 37.00 -5.75
CA LEU A 77 34.50 37.87 -6.26
C LEU A 77 33.46 37.03 -7.01
N LEU A 78 32.19 37.24 -6.69
CA LEU A 78 31.05 36.57 -7.30
C LEU A 78 29.84 37.51 -7.43
N ILE A 79 28.92 37.12 -8.31
CA ILE A 79 27.59 37.72 -8.47
C ILE A 79 26.60 36.55 -8.47
N ASP A 80 25.52 36.68 -7.70
CA ASP A 80 24.49 35.66 -7.62
C ASP A 80 23.61 35.64 -8.88
N GLU A 81 23.16 36.80 -9.33
CA GLU A 81 22.13 36.91 -10.37
C GLU A 81 22.68 36.74 -11.79
N VAL A 82 22.05 35.85 -12.56
CA VAL A 82 22.34 35.64 -13.99
C VAL A 82 21.99 36.87 -14.80
N GLY A 83 22.86 37.26 -15.73
CA GLY A 83 22.64 38.46 -16.52
C GLY A 83 23.78 38.86 -17.45
N TYR A 84 23.46 39.85 -18.27
CA TYR A 84 24.38 40.54 -19.17
C TYR A 84 23.78 41.90 -19.57
N PRO A 85 24.59 42.96 -19.78
CA PRO A 85 26.02 43.05 -19.44
C PRO A 85 26.24 43.37 -17.96
N TYR A 86 27.31 42.83 -17.39
CA TYR A 86 27.89 43.28 -16.13
C TYR A 86 29.29 43.84 -16.36
N SER A 87 29.68 44.87 -15.61
CA SER A 87 31.07 45.31 -15.49
C SER A 87 31.42 45.60 -14.03
N LEU A 88 32.71 45.61 -13.70
CA LEU A 88 33.21 45.99 -12.39
C LEU A 88 33.91 47.35 -12.45
N THR A 89 33.60 48.22 -11.51
CA THR A 89 34.30 49.48 -11.29
C THR A 89 35.32 49.30 -10.18
N PHE A 90 36.57 49.70 -10.44
CA PHE A 90 37.65 49.72 -9.47
C PHE A 90 37.99 51.17 -9.10
N SER A 91 37.82 51.51 -7.83
CA SER A 91 38.07 52.86 -7.30
C SER A 91 39.24 52.86 -6.34
N LEU A 92 40.27 53.65 -6.65
CA LEU A 92 41.41 53.89 -5.78
C LEU A 92 41.08 54.93 -4.71
N SER A 93 41.42 54.67 -3.45
CA SER A 93 41.17 55.63 -2.35
C SER A 93 42.13 56.82 -2.35
N ASN A 94 43.30 56.68 -2.96
CA ASN A 94 44.30 57.73 -3.08
C ASN A 94 44.16 58.50 -4.40
N ALA A 95 44.42 59.81 -4.36
CA ALA A 95 44.52 60.62 -5.56
C ALA A 95 45.80 60.31 -6.34
N LEU A 96 45.70 60.25 -7.66
CA LEU A 96 46.82 60.20 -8.60
C LEU A 96 46.62 61.30 -9.65
N ASP A 97 47.70 61.67 -10.37
CA ASP A 97 47.60 62.56 -11.53
C ASP A 97 46.77 61.95 -12.68
N GLY A 98 46.62 60.62 -12.68
CA GLY A 98 45.85 59.85 -13.66
C GLY A 98 44.47 59.44 -13.16
N PRO A 99 43.72 58.66 -13.96
CA PRO A 99 42.40 58.17 -13.55
C PRO A 99 42.51 57.26 -12.32
N THR A 100 41.70 57.55 -11.31
CA THR A 100 41.58 56.76 -10.06
C THR A 100 40.39 55.80 -10.08
N ILE A 101 39.55 55.89 -11.11
CA ILE A 101 38.42 55.00 -11.36
C ILE A 101 38.62 54.39 -12.75
N ILE A 102 38.51 53.07 -12.83
CA ILE A 102 38.57 52.31 -14.08
C ILE A 102 37.51 51.22 -14.06
N ASP A 103 36.95 50.91 -15.24
CA ASP A 103 35.96 49.86 -15.40
C ASP A 103 36.55 48.66 -16.14
N SER A 104 36.05 47.47 -15.82
CA SER A 104 36.32 46.25 -16.57
C SER A 104 35.63 46.28 -17.93
N ASP A 105 36.02 45.33 -18.78
CA ASP A 105 35.20 44.97 -19.93
C ASP A 105 33.87 44.37 -19.45
N ASP A 106 32.84 44.41 -20.31
CA ASP A 106 31.56 43.76 -20.04
C ASP A 106 31.71 42.24 -20.05
N PHE A 107 31.05 41.57 -19.12
CA PHE A 107 30.96 40.11 -19.03
C PHE A 107 29.54 39.65 -18.68
N SER A 108 29.29 38.36 -18.86
CA SER A 108 28.03 37.71 -18.46
C SER A 108 28.22 36.80 -17.25
N VAL A 109 27.16 36.70 -16.44
CA VAL A 109 26.99 35.65 -15.42
C VAL A 109 25.97 34.66 -15.97
N HIS A 110 26.36 33.39 -16.06
CA HIS A 110 25.51 32.31 -16.54
C HIS A 110 24.92 31.50 -15.38
N VAL A 111 23.91 30.69 -15.67
CA VAL A 111 23.35 29.75 -14.69
C VAL A 111 24.43 28.76 -14.29
N GLY A 112 24.66 28.60 -12.99
CA GLY A 112 25.62 27.66 -12.43
C GLY A 112 25.12 26.22 -12.39
N SER A 113 25.98 25.32 -11.87
CA SER A 113 25.61 23.94 -11.61
C SER A 113 24.51 23.82 -10.55
N PRO A 114 23.68 22.77 -10.57
CA PRO A 114 22.69 22.49 -9.51
C PRO A 114 23.31 22.51 -8.12
N SER A 115 22.75 23.31 -7.22
CA SER A 115 23.23 23.44 -5.84
C SER A 115 22.12 23.22 -4.81
N LYS A 116 20.89 23.68 -5.11
CA LYS A 116 19.77 23.64 -4.15
C LYS A 116 18.46 23.26 -4.85
N LEU A 117 17.52 22.77 -4.06
CA LEU A 117 16.13 22.59 -4.47
C LEU A 117 15.25 23.63 -3.78
N VAL A 118 14.21 24.10 -4.47
CA VAL A 118 13.20 25.02 -3.91
C VAL A 118 11.83 24.39 -4.10
N ILE A 119 11.04 24.33 -3.02
CA ILE A 119 9.65 23.87 -3.08
C ILE A 119 8.78 25.05 -3.54
N LEU A 120 8.19 24.94 -4.73
CA LEU A 120 7.23 25.92 -5.26
C LEU A 120 5.81 25.62 -4.80
N ASP A 121 5.47 24.34 -4.73
CA ASP A 121 4.18 23.84 -4.25
C ASP A 121 4.39 22.56 -3.45
N GLU A 122 3.60 22.36 -2.40
CA GLU A 122 3.62 21.17 -1.55
C GLU A 122 2.20 20.81 -1.05
N PRO A 123 1.96 19.54 -0.70
CA PRO A 123 0.69 19.13 -0.11
C PRO A 123 0.48 19.78 1.25
N LEU A 124 -0.71 20.35 1.46
CA LEU A 124 -1.14 20.90 2.76
C LEU A 124 -1.92 19.87 3.58
N PHE A 125 -2.61 18.97 2.89
CA PHE A 125 -3.31 17.81 3.41
C PHE A 125 -3.56 16.81 2.27
N ALA A 126 -3.95 15.60 2.62
CA ALA A 126 -4.38 14.57 1.68
C ALA A 126 -5.52 13.73 2.27
N PHE A 127 -6.08 12.83 1.47
CA PHE A 127 -7.01 11.79 1.92
C PHE A 127 -6.45 10.42 1.56
N GLY A 128 -6.68 9.42 2.42
CA GLY A 128 -6.15 8.06 2.25
C GLY A 128 -6.46 7.46 0.89
N GLY A 129 -5.41 7.13 0.13
CA GLY A 129 -5.51 6.51 -1.20
C GLY A 129 -5.99 7.45 -2.32
N GLU A 130 -6.24 8.72 -2.02
CA GLU A 130 -6.60 9.73 -3.01
C GLU A 130 -5.38 10.54 -3.43
N SER A 131 -5.38 11.00 -4.69
CA SER A 131 -4.35 11.93 -5.15
C SER A 131 -4.38 13.21 -4.33
N PHE A 132 -3.21 13.72 -3.94
CA PHE A 132 -3.09 14.95 -3.19
C PHE A 132 -3.78 16.10 -3.94
N PRO A 133 -4.64 16.89 -3.26
CA PRO A 133 -5.29 18.04 -3.86
C PRO A 133 -4.31 19.07 -4.42
N ARG A 134 -3.19 19.29 -3.72
CA ARG A 134 -2.05 20.10 -4.20
C ARG A 134 -0.84 19.20 -4.40
N GLN A 135 -0.38 19.10 -5.64
CA GLN A 135 0.74 18.26 -6.03
C GLN A 135 2.07 19.02 -5.89
N PRO A 136 3.16 18.34 -5.48
CA PRO A 136 4.46 18.98 -5.38
C PRO A 136 5.01 19.53 -6.70
N ARG A 137 5.61 20.72 -6.63
CA ARG A 137 6.45 21.31 -7.68
C ARG A 137 7.78 21.72 -7.08
N ILE A 138 8.86 21.18 -7.62
CA ILE A 138 10.20 21.38 -7.06
C ILE A 138 11.08 21.99 -8.15
N ALA A 139 11.62 23.17 -7.88
CA ALA A 139 12.59 23.83 -8.74
C ALA A 139 14.01 23.39 -8.39
N VAL A 140 14.88 23.34 -9.41
CA VAL A 140 16.33 23.17 -9.25
C VAL A 140 16.98 24.52 -9.48
N VAL A 141 17.81 24.97 -8.53
CA VAL A 141 18.50 26.25 -8.61
C VAL A 141 20.01 26.08 -8.39
N ASP A 142 20.79 27.00 -8.94
CA ASP A 142 22.23 27.09 -8.68
C ASP A 142 22.53 27.71 -7.31
N ALA A 143 23.80 27.97 -7.02
CA ALA A 143 24.23 28.49 -5.71
C ALA A 143 23.67 29.89 -5.43
N GLY A 144 23.58 30.73 -6.47
CA GLY A 144 23.05 32.09 -6.44
C GLY A 144 21.52 32.18 -6.47
N GLY A 145 20.82 31.04 -6.60
CA GLY A 145 19.36 30.99 -6.57
C GLY A 145 18.71 31.11 -7.96
N ASN A 146 19.48 31.05 -9.05
CA ASN A 146 18.95 31.09 -10.40
C ASN A 146 18.37 29.74 -10.79
N MET A 147 17.21 29.75 -11.43
CA MET A 147 16.55 28.52 -11.87
C MET A 147 17.26 27.90 -13.08
N ILE A 148 17.51 26.59 -12.98
CA ILE A 148 18.23 25.85 -14.02
C ILE A 148 17.26 25.43 -15.13
N VAL A 149 16.97 26.38 -16.03
CA VAL A 149 16.02 26.18 -17.14
C VAL A 149 16.57 25.34 -18.28
N GLU A 150 17.87 25.06 -18.29
CA GLU A 150 18.51 24.25 -19.32
C GLU A 150 18.15 22.77 -19.20
N ASP A 151 17.39 22.28 -20.19
CA ASP A 151 16.93 20.90 -20.27
C ASP A 151 18.04 19.88 -20.65
N SER A 152 19.22 20.35 -21.07
CA SER A 152 20.38 19.55 -21.52
C SER A 152 20.93 18.63 -20.42
N LEU A 153 20.78 19.02 -19.15
CA LEU A 153 21.29 18.28 -18.00
C LEU A 153 20.48 17.03 -17.66
N ALA A 154 19.33 16.80 -18.30
CA ALA A 154 18.48 15.61 -18.13
C ALA A 154 18.18 15.21 -16.66
N LEU A 155 18.15 16.19 -15.75
CA LEU A 155 17.97 15.98 -14.31
C LEU A 155 16.60 15.36 -13.98
N ALA A 156 16.52 14.69 -12.83
CA ALA A 156 15.27 14.23 -12.26
C ALA A 156 15.22 14.48 -10.75
N ILE A 157 14.02 14.45 -10.17
CA ILE A 157 13.79 14.53 -8.74
C ILE A 157 13.01 13.30 -8.31
N GLU A 158 13.49 12.62 -7.28
CA GLU A 158 12.78 11.56 -6.58
C GLU A 158 12.06 12.11 -5.35
N VAL A 159 10.85 11.63 -5.08
CA VAL A 159 10.11 11.93 -3.84
C VAL A 159 9.99 10.68 -2.98
N ASN A 160 10.24 10.82 -1.69
CA ASN A 160 10.05 9.76 -0.68
C ASN A 160 9.35 10.31 0.55
N ILE A 161 8.76 9.43 1.37
CA ILE A 161 8.24 9.82 2.68
C ILE A 161 9.42 9.88 3.67
N ARG A 162 9.67 11.06 4.24
CA ARG A 162 10.69 11.27 5.27
C ARG A 162 10.21 10.93 6.68
N ASN A 163 9.00 11.38 7.01
CA ASN A 163 8.32 11.03 8.25
C ASN A 163 7.04 10.26 7.92
N ASN A 164 6.97 9.01 8.37
CA ASN A 164 5.91 8.07 8.03
C ASN A 164 5.21 7.55 9.30
N PRO A 165 4.30 8.33 9.89
CA PRO A 165 3.69 8.03 11.20
C PRO A 165 2.86 6.74 11.22
N SER A 166 2.31 6.34 10.06
CA SER A 166 1.33 5.25 9.98
C SER A 166 1.69 4.20 8.93
N LEU A 167 2.98 4.11 8.57
CA LEU A 167 3.52 3.15 7.59
C LEU A 167 2.77 3.20 6.24
N GLY A 168 2.40 4.41 5.82
CA GLY A 168 1.76 4.63 4.53
C GLY A 168 2.71 4.40 3.37
N VAL A 169 2.15 4.00 2.25
CA VAL A 169 2.80 3.82 0.96
C VAL A 169 2.54 5.05 0.11
N LEU A 170 3.61 5.74 -0.30
CA LEU A 170 3.54 6.79 -1.32
C LEU A 170 3.52 6.14 -2.70
N SER A 171 2.51 6.47 -3.48
CA SER A 171 2.35 5.99 -4.86
C SER A 171 2.07 7.15 -5.81
N ARG A 172 2.16 6.89 -7.10
CA ARG A 172 1.87 7.85 -8.16
C ARG A 172 0.91 7.24 -9.18
N GLY A 173 -0.39 7.35 -8.93
CA GLY A 173 -1.40 6.57 -9.65
C GLY A 173 -1.10 5.07 -9.51
N ASP A 174 -1.16 4.32 -10.61
CA ASP A 174 -0.87 2.87 -10.62
C ASP A 174 0.63 2.55 -10.64
N SER A 175 1.50 3.56 -10.51
CA SER A 175 2.95 3.39 -10.55
C SER A 175 3.59 3.65 -9.18
N TYR A 176 4.54 2.80 -8.80
CA TYR A 176 5.46 3.05 -7.68
C TYR A 176 6.68 3.87 -8.08
N TYR A 177 6.73 4.37 -9.32
CA TYR A 177 7.84 5.20 -9.80
C TYR A 177 7.67 6.65 -9.33
N LEU A 178 8.42 7.00 -8.28
CA LEU A 178 8.33 8.29 -7.58
C LEU A 178 9.35 9.33 -8.10
N ARG A 179 9.75 9.23 -9.37
CA ARG A 179 10.70 10.17 -9.98
C ARG A 179 10.07 10.99 -11.09
N ARG A 180 10.52 12.22 -11.24
CA ARG A 180 10.12 13.15 -12.30
C ARG A 180 11.31 13.84 -12.91
N LYS A 181 11.37 13.84 -14.24
CA LYS A 181 12.33 14.64 -14.98
C LYS A 181 12.05 16.13 -14.73
N VAL A 182 13.11 16.89 -14.57
CA VAL A 182 13.09 18.34 -14.49
C VAL A 182 12.87 18.87 -15.91
N LYS A 183 11.95 19.82 -16.05
CA LYS A 183 11.63 20.50 -17.30
C LYS A 183 11.52 21.99 -17.06
N ASN A 184 12.27 22.79 -17.82
CA ASN A 184 12.41 24.24 -17.59
C ASN A 184 12.71 24.54 -16.11
N GLY A 185 13.63 23.79 -15.51
CA GLY A 185 14.04 23.94 -14.11
C GLY A 185 13.08 23.41 -13.06
N VAL A 186 11.92 22.85 -13.42
CA VAL A 186 10.94 22.35 -12.45
C VAL A 186 10.58 20.88 -12.68
N ALA A 187 10.57 20.08 -11.61
CA ALA A 187 9.93 18.77 -11.59
C ALA A 187 8.47 18.89 -11.11
N GLN A 188 7.53 18.57 -11.98
CA GLN A 188 6.09 18.53 -11.67
C GLN A 188 5.66 17.11 -11.29
N PHE A 189 5.28 16.91 -10.03
CA PHE A 189 4.62 15.69 -9.61
C PHE A 189 3.13 15.72 -9.96
N ASN A 190 2.54 14.56 -10.21
CA ASN A 190 1.10 14.44 -10.39
C ASN A 190 0.63 13.10 -9.84
N SER A 191 -0.63 13.05 -9.41
CA SER A 191 -1.28 11.85 -8.87
C SER A 191 -0.52 11.18 -7.72
N LEU A 192 0.31 11.92 -6.98
CA LEU A 192 0.89 11.40 -5.74
C LEU A 192 -0.22 11.18 -4.72
N SER A 193 -0.17 10.04 -4.03
CA SER A 193 -1.12 9.65 -2.98
C SER A 193 -0.43 8.87 -1.88
N ILE A 194 -0.95 8.95 -0.65
CA ILE A 194 -0.56 8.08 0.47
C ILE A 194 -1.80 7.32 0.91
N ASP A 195 -1.68 6.00 1.04
CA ASP A 195 -2.80 5.13 1.41
C ASP A 195 -3.23 5.30 2.88
N LYS A 196 -2.30 5.39 3.83
CA LYS A 196 -2.62 5.45 5.26
C LYS A 196 -2.87 6.86 5.78
N ALA A 197 -3.98 7.01 6.50
CA ALA A 197 -4.28 8.21 7.26
C ALA A 197 -3.34 8.33 8.47
N GLY A 198 -2.92 9.56 8.78
CA GLY A 198 -2.01 9.88 9.87
C GLY A 198 -1.57 11.34 9.86
N GLU A 199 -1.04 11.81 10.98
CA GLU A 199 -0.61 13.20 11.17
C GLU A 199 0.90 13.37 11.02
N ARG A 200 1.32 14.54 10.52
CA ARG A 200 2.73 14.94 10.38
C ARG A 200 3.54 14.14 9.35
N TYR A 201 2.90 13.63 8.29
CA TYR A 201 3.64 13.14 7.14
C TYR A 201 4.55 14.23 6.58
N GLN A 202 5.76 13.86 6.15
CA GLN A 202 6.68 14.78 5.48
C GLN A 202 7.25 14.11 4.23
N LEU A 203 7.32 14.84 3.13
CA LEU A 203 7.96 14.40 1.89
C LEU A 203 9.38 14.98 1.81
N GLN A 204 10.31 14.16 1.38
CA GLN A 204 11.67 14.57 1.02
C GLN A 204 11.85 14.38 -0.49
N TYR A 205 12.50 15.37 -1.10
CA TYR A 205 12.81 15.41 -2.51
C TYR A 205 14.32 15.38 -2.67
N THR A 206 14.81 14.51 -3.55
CA THR A 206 16.23 14.31 -3.81
C THR A 206 16.50 14.54 -5.28
N LEU A 207 17.46 15.41 -5.59
CA LEU A 207 17.92 15.60 -6.96
C LEU A 207 18.71 14.38 -7.42
N LEU A 208 18.43 13.95 -8.64
CA LEU A 208 19.09 12.87 -9.33
C LEU A 208 19.84 13.39 -10.55
N GLN A 209 21.08 12.94 -10.70
CA GLN A 209 21.92 13.25 -11.86
C GLN A 209 21.88 12.09 -12.85
N PRO A 210 21.84 12.36 -14.17
CA PRO A 210 21.78 11.29 -15.16
C PRO A 210 23.10 10.52 -15.24
N LEU A 211 22.99 9.20 -15.35
CA LEU A 211 24.08 8.31 -15.76
C LEU A 211 23.80 7.78 -17.16
N SER A 212 24.82 7.21 -17.81
CA SER A 212 24.68 6.54 -19.11
C SER A 212 23.59 5.45 -19.12
N SER A 213 23.28 4.86 -17.97
CA SER A 213 22.27 3.80 -17.80
C SER A 213 21.28 4.07 -16.65
N GLY A 214 20.96 5.34 -16.37
CA GLY A 214 19.92 5.67 -15.38
C GLY A 214 20.19 6.97 -14.66
N PHE A 215 20.19 6.90 -13.33
CA PHE A 215 20.37 8.05 -12.46
C PHE A 215 21.18 7.68 -11.22
N GLU A 216 21.99 8.61 -10.73
CA GLU A 216 22.58 8.57 -9.40
C GLU A 216 21.94 9.61 -8.47
N THR A 217 21.92 9.30 -7.18
CA THR A 217 21.43 10.21 -6.15
C THR A 217 22.49 11.24 -5.81
N SER A 218 22.12 12.52 -5.82
CA SER A 218 22.97 13.58 -5.27
C SER A 218 22.69 13.81 -3.78
N GLU A 219 23.54 14.60 -3.13
CA GLU A 219 23.32 15.08 -1.76
C GLU A 219 22.36 16.27 -1.68
N ILE A 220 21.90 16.79 -2.83
CA ILE A 220 20.99 17.93 -2.89
C ILE A 220 19.57 17.45 -2.59
N ILE A 221 19.12 17.75 -1.38
CA ILE A 221 17.83 17.34 -0.83
C ILE A 221 17.05 18.53 -0.26
N ILE A 222 15.73 18.45 -0.29
CA ILE A 222 14.85 19.36 0.45
C ILE A 222 13.69 18.58 1.08
N THR A 223 13.28 18.96 2.29
CA THR A 223 12.15 18.33 3.00
C THR A 223 11.02 19.35 3.11
N GLY A 224 9.81 18.94 2.73
CA GLY A 224 8.62 19.79 2.85
C GLY A 224 8.07 19.88 4.27
N HIS A 225 7.08 20.74 4.44
CA HIS A 225 6.39 20.93 5.70
C HIS A 225 5.57 19.68 6.08
N PRO A 226 5.36 19.43 7.40
CA PRO A 226 4.52 18.33 7.83
C PRO A 226 3.05 18.60 7.43
N PHE A 227 2.38 17.58 6.91
CA PHE A 227 0.96 17.63 6.56
C PHE A 227 0.21 16.40 7.09
N THR A 228 -1.12 16.46 7.05
CA THR A 228 -1.99 15.39 7.52
C THR A 228 -2.61 14.64 6.34
N VAL A 229 -2.54 13.31 6.38
CA VAL A 229 -3.37 12.45 5.52
C VAL A 229 -4.60 12.10 6.34
N LYS A 230 -5.76 12.60 5.93
CA LYS A 230 -7.03 12.36 6.60
C LYS A 230 -7.67 11.07 6.09
N ILE A 231 -8.59 10.50 6.87
CA ILE A 231 -9.46 9.45 6.39
C ILE A 231 -10.34 10.03 5.28
N GLY A 232 -10.38 9.35 4.12
CA GLY A 232 -11.17 9.74 2.96
C GLY A 232 -12.65 9.40 3.10
N SER A 233 -13.39 9.62 2.01
CA SER A 233 -14.79 9.17 1.93
C SER A 233 -14.87 7.64 1.89
N ALA A 234 -15.95 7.07 2.41
CA ALA A 234 -16.19 5.63 2.33
C ALA A 234 -16.20 5.15 0.88
N TYR A 235 -15.44 4.10 0.60
CA TYR A 235 -15.21 3.59 -0.75
C TYR A 235 -15.61 2.11 -0.88
N SER A 236 -15.31 1.29 0.12
CA SER A 236 -15.67 -0.14 0.12
C SER A 236 -16.01 -0.66 1.52
N LEU A 237 -16.61 -1.84 1.57
CA LEU A 237 -16.79 -2.60 2.80
C LEU A 237 -15.58 -3.52 3.02
N LYS A 238 -15.17 -3.67 4.26
CA LYS A 238 -14.13 -4.61 4.69
C LYS A 238 -14.69 -5.44 5.85
N VAL A 239 -14.57 -6.77 5.75
CA VAL A 239 -14.77 -7.64 6.91
C VAL A 239 -13.57 -7.49 7.83
N ILE A 240 -13.84 -7.08 9.07
CA ILE A 240 -12.84 -6.92 10.14
C ILE A 240 -12.78 -8.20 10.98
N GLU A 241 -13.93 -8.84 11.17
CA GLU A 241 -14.07 -10.05 11.96
C GLU A 241 -15.04 -10.99 11.24
N ASP A 242 -14.59 -12.20 10.96
CA ASP A 242 -15.41 -13.26 10.37
C ASP A 242 -16.28 -13.94 11.44
N THR A 243 -17.36 -14.60 11.00
CA THR A 243 -18.12 -15.51 11.86
C THR A 243 -17.33 -16.79 12.12
N ASN A 244 -17.36 -17.32 13.34
CA ASN A 244 -16.79 -18.63 13.68
C ASN A 244 -17.82 -19.77 13.72
N GLY A 245 -18.94 -19.61 13.00
CA GLY A 245 -20.05 -20.55 12.98
C GLY A 245 -21.09 -20.32 14.08
N GLY A 246 -22.12 -21.16 14.08
CA GLY A 246 -23.26 -21.05 14.98
C GLY A 246 -24.07 -22.34 14.99
N LEU A 247 -24.99 -22.45 15.94
CA LEU A 247 -25.92 -23.58 16.02
C LEU A 247 -27.14 -23.33 15.12
N ALA A 248 -27.71 -24.41 14.58
CA ALA A 248 -28.99 -24.36 13.87
C ALA A 248 -30.15 -23.95 14.82
N ASN A 249 -31.34 -23.69 14.25
CA ASN A 249 -32.57 -23.25 14.96
C ASN A 249 -32.59 -21.79 15.44
N ASN A 250 -32.29 -20.84 14.54
CA ASN A 250 -32.34 -19.40 14.83
C ASN A 250 -31.46 -18.95 16.01
N GLN A 251 -30.41 -19.70 16.32
CA GLN A 251 -29.44 -19.29 17.32
C GLN A 251 -28.41 -18.32 16.71
N GLN A 252 -27.91 -17.41 17.54
CA GLN A 252 -26.87 -16.46 17.14
C GLN A 252 -25.56 -17.18 16.81
N PHE A 253 -24.76 -16.62 15.89
CA PHE A 253 -23.37 -17.01 15.72
C PHE A 253 -22.60 -16.84 17.03
N PHE A 254 -21.65 -17.73 17.32
CA PHE A 254 -20.82 -17.61 18.53
C PHE A 254 -19.93 -16.35 18.48
N GLN A 255 -19.55 -15.93 17.27
CA GLN A 255 -18.86 -14.68 16.97
C GLN A 255 -19.62 -13.95 15.87
N GLN A 256 -20.03 -12.71 16.16
CA GLN A 256 -20.74 -11.88 15.20
C GLN A 256 -19.76 -11.34 14.15
N PRO A 257 -20.16 -11.26 12.87
CA PRO A 257 -19.30 -10.66 11.87
C PRO A 257 -19.23 -9.15 12.08
N ILE A 258 -18.02 -8.58 12.05
CA ILE A 258 -17.83 -7.13 12.08
C ILE A 258 -17.39 -6.67 10.69
N ILE A 259 -18.15 -5.71 10.15
CA ILE A 259 -17.81 -5.04 8.90
C ILE A 259 -17.53 -3.57 9.17
N ALA A 260 -16.58 -3.01 8.42
CA ALA A 260 -16.27 -1.59 8.43
C ALA A 260 -16.38 -1.01 7.04
N PHE A 261 -16.78 0.26 6.96
CA PHE A 261 -16.50 1.06 5.78
C PHE A 261 -15.03 1.43 5.79
N VAL A 262 -14.37 1.32 4.64
CA VAL A 262 -13.01 1.79 4.45
C VAL A 262 -12.94 2.78 3.30
N ASP A 263 -12.01 3.73 3.38
CA ASP A 263 -11.70 4.64 2.28
C ASP A 263 -10.84 3.95 1.20
N ARG A 264 -10.45 4.70 0.15
CA ARG A 264 -9.61 4.17 -0.96
C ARG A 264 -8.25 3.65 -0.48
N GLY A 265 -7.73 4.18 0.63
CA GLY A 265 -6.48 3.78 1.27
C GLY A 265 -6.63 2.63 2.28
N MET A 266 -7.82 2.03 2.37
CA MET A 266 -8.16 0.97 3.31
C MET A 266 -8.13 1.42 4.79
N ASN A 267 -8.33 2.72 5.06
CA ASN A 267 -8.50 3.24 6.42
C ASN A 267 -9.95 3.09 6.86
N ILE A 268 -10.20 2.67 8.10
CA ILE A 268 -11.55 2.53 8.65
C ILE A 268 -12.20 3.91 8.80
N VAL A 269 -13.38 4.07 8.20
CA VAL A 269 -14.18 5.31 8.28
C VAL A 269 -14.97 5.31 9.59
N THR A 270 -14.69 6.28 10.46
CA THR A 270 -15.26 6.36 11.82
C THR A 270 -16.41 7.34 11.98
N SER A 271 -16.71 8.16 10.97
CA SER A 271 -17.88 9.06 10.98
C SER A 271 -18.50 9.15 9.59
N TYR A 272 -19.81 8.92 9.50
CA TYR A 272 -20.60 9.08 8.27
C TYR A 272 -22.06 9.40 8.63
N PRO A 273 -22.77 10.27 7.88
CA PRO A 273 -24.05 10.83 8.32
C PRO A 273 -25.21 9.83 8.48
N ALA A 274 -25.15 8.67 7.81
CA ALA A 274 -25.88 7.43 8.11
C ALA A 274 -25.73 6.52 6.90
N ILE A 275 -25.23 5.30 7.09
CA ILE A 275 -25.27 4.26 6.04
C ILE A 275 -25.99 3.04 6.64
N ALA A 276 -27.01 2.56 5.94
CA ALA A 276 -27.63 1.28 6.28
C ALA A 276 -26.91 0.16 5.52
N VAL A 277 -26.35 -0.81 6.25
CA VAL A 277 -25.88 -2.06 5.64
C VAL A 277 -26.95 -3.13 5.77
N ARG A 278 -27.27 -3.80 4.68
CA ARG A 278 -28.13 -4.99 4.67
C ARG A 278 -27.27 -6.21 4.38
N ALA A 279 -27.27 -7.16 5.31
CA ALA A 279 -26.71 -8.49 5.08
C ALA A 279 -27.84 -9.43 4.61
N PHE A 280 -27.53 -10.26 3.61
CA PHE A 280 -28.42 -11.33 3.17
C PHE A 280 -27.71 -12.66 3.37
N MET A 281 -28.41 -13.64 3.93
CA MET A 281 -27.92 -15.02 3.91
C MET A 281 -28.12 -15.57 2.50
N VAL A 282 -27.03 -15.91 1.83
CA VAL A 282 -27.07 -16.71 0.61
C VAL A 282 -26.84 -18.16 1.03
N PRO A 283 -27.81 -19.07 0.84
CA PRO A 283 -27.57 -20.48 1.09
C PRO A 283 -26.37 -20.94 0.24
N SER A 284 -25.34 -21.52 0.85
CA SER A 284 -24.34 -22.23 0.07
C SER A 284 -25.05 -23.37 -0.67
N LEU A 285 -24.69 -23.62 -1.93
CA LEU A 285 -25.23 -24.71 -2.76
C LEU A 285 -24.92 -26.13 -2.20
N SER A 286 -24.52 -26.25 -0.94
CA SER A 286 -24.42 -27.51 -0.24
C SER A 286 -25.82 -27.99 0.15
N TYR A 287 -26.43 -28.67 -0.82
CA TYR A 287 -27.51 -29.64 -0.66
C TYR A 287 -28.75 -29.13 0.10
N ASN A 288 -29.86 -29.07 -0.63
CA ASN A 288 -31.07 -29.69 -0.09
C ASN A 288 -30.70 -31.15 0.28
N SER A 289 -30.10 -31.39 1.43
CA SER A 289 -30.06 -32.72 2.02
C SER A 289 -31.45 -32.96 2.57
N LYS A 290 -32.41 -33.09 1.63
CA LYS A 290 -33.46 -34.07 1.85
C LYS A 290 -32.69 -35.36 2.08
N LEU A 291 -32.66 -35.81 3.34
CA LEU A 291 -32.32 -37.18 3.63
C LEU A 291 -33.37 -38.04 2.91
N MET A 292 -33.09 -38.39 1.66
CA MET A 292 -33.85 -39.40 0.94
C MET A 292 -33.32 -40.72 1.44
N ILE A 293 -34.08 -41.32 2.36
CA ILE A 293 -33.95 -42.75 2.64
C ILE A 293 -34.62 -43.42 1.44
N ASP A 294 -33.79 -43.88 0.50
CA ASP A 294 -34.24 -44.63 -0.67
C ASP A 294 -34.35 -46.10 -0.27
N THR A 295 -35.58 -46.56 -0.03
CA THR A 295 -35.90 -47.96 0.26
C THR A 295 -36.41 -48.69 -0.98
N SER A 296 -36.20 -48.15 -2.20
CA SER A 296 -36.75 -48.74 -3.42
C SER A 296 -36.07 -50.04 -3.84
N GLU A 297 -34.81 -50.22 -3.42
CA GLU A 297 -34.02 -51.45 -3.58
C GLU A 297 -34.05 -52.33 -2.31
N ASP A 298 -34.72 -51.90 -1.24
CA ASP A 298 -34.89 -52.75 -0.05
C ASP A 298 -35.80 -53.92 -0.42
N THR A 299 -35.27 -55.14 -0.30
CA THR A 299 -36.02 -56.36 -0.58
C THR A 299 -37.13 -56.53 0.45
N ILE A 300 -38.36 -56.76 -0.01
CA ILE A 300 -39.47 -57.10 0.89
C ILE A 300 -39.11 -58.41 1.60
N PRO A 301 -39.06 -58.44 2.95
CA PRO A 301 -38.70 -59.65 3.68
C PRO A 301 -39.63 -60.80 3.29
N SER A 302 -39.05 -61.93 2.91
CA SER A 302 -39.80 -63.14 2.53
C SER A 302 -39.52 -64.28 3.50
N ILE A 303 -40.45 -65.23 3.62
CA ILE A 303 -40.24 -66.43 4.42
C ILE A 303 -39.26 -67.33 3.68
N VAL A 304 -38.10 -67.60 4.31
CA VAL A 304 -37.05 -68.48 3.78
C VAL A 304 -37.34 -69.94 4.15
N SER A 305 -37.85 -70.18 5.36
CA SER A 305 -38.18 -71.54 5.81
C SER A 305 -39.17 -71.54 6.97
N VAL A 306 -39.93 -72.64 7.06
CA VAL A 306 -40.75 -73.02 8.21
C VAL A 306 -40.27 -74.39 8.66
N THR A 307 -39.79 -74.49 9.89
CA THR A 307 -39.20 -75.72 10.43
C THR A 307 -39.78 -76.05 11.79
N PHE A 308 -39.92 -77.35 12.06
CA PHE A 308 -40.26 -77.88 13.38
C PHE A 308 -38.98 -78.31 14.11
N PRO A 309 -38.98 -78.38 15.45
CA PRO A 309 -37.94 -79.05 16.21
C PRO A 309 -37.58 -80.41 15.58
N GLN A 310 -36.29 -80.73 15.49
CA GLN A 310 -35.82 -81.98 14.86
C GLN A 310 -36.47 -83.23 15.47
N GLU A 311 -36.79 -83.18 16.76
CA GLU A 311 -37.47 -84.22 17.53
C GLU A 311 -38.86 -84.59 16.97
N LEU A 312 -39.54 -83.65 16.29
CA LEU A 312 -40.83 -83.88 15.61
C LEU A 312 -40.65 -84.43 14.18
N VAL A 313 -39.48 -84.24 13.58
CA VAL A 313 -39.20 -84.57 12.17
C VAL A 313 -38.60 -85.96 12.01
N ASP A 314 -37.84 -86.46 13.00
CA ASP A 314 -37.07 -87.71 12.91
C ASP A 314 -37.81 -88.98 13.38
N LEU A 315 -39.10 -88.90 13.74
CA LEU A 315 -39.90 -90.07 14.14
C LEU A 315 -41.12 -90.25 13.24
N SER A 316 -41.14 -91.33 12.46
CA SER A 316 -42.35 -91.84 11.83
C SER A 316 -43.33 -92.34 12.92
N GLY A 317 -44.07 -91.42 13.54
CA GLY A 317 -45.10 -91.78 14.53
C GLY A 317 -45.33 -90.81 15.68
N TYR A 318 -44.79 -89.58 15.67
CA TYR A 318 -45.20 -88.60 16.68
C TYR A 318 -46.66 -88.20 16.46
N ILE A 319 -47.52 -88.50 17.44
CA ILE A 319 -48.94 -88.10 17.46
C ILE A 319 -49.07 -87.10 18.61
N ALA A 320 -49.22 -85.81 18.29
CA ALA A 320 -49.57 -84.80 19.27
C ALA A 320 -50.99 -85.05 19.80
N GLY A 321 -51.15 -85.05 21.12
CA GLY A 321 -52.43 -85.18 21.79
C GLY A 321 -53.12 -83.83 22.03
N PRO A 322 -54.42 -83.82 22.39
CA PRO A 322 -55.10 -82.61 22.80
C PRO A 322 -54.38 -81.94 23.99
N GLY A 323 -53.90 -80.71 23.81
CA GLY A 323 -53.22 -79.92 24.84
C GLY A 323 -51.69 -79.84 24.70
N ASP A 324 -51.09 -80.57 23.76
CA ASP A 324 -49.66 -80.45 23.47
C ASP A 324 -49.33 -79.13 22.74
N VAL A 325 -48.19 -78.52 23.08
CA VAL A 325 -47.68 -77.29 22.46
C VAL A 325 -46.64 -77.65 21.40
N ILE A 326 -46.79 -77.14 20.19
CA ILE A 326 -45.93 -77.49 19.05
C ILE A 326 -45.12 -76.25 18.64
N PRO A 327 -43.80 -76.22 18.89
CA PRO A 327 -42.97 -75.08 18.48
C PRO A 327 -42.78 -75.06 16.97
N ILE A 328 -42.96 -73.90 16.35
CA ILE A 328 -42.79 -73.68 14.92
C ILE A 328 -41.88 -72.49 14.70
N TYR A 329 -40.80 -72.75 13.97
CA TYR A 329 -39.81 -71.73 13.69
C TYR A 329 -39.94 -71.23 12.26
N VAL A 330 -40.17 -69.92 12.10
CA VAL A 330 -40.24 -69.26 10.79
C VAL A 330 -39.02 -68.35 10.64
N SER A 331 -38.26 -68.53 9.56
CA SER A 331 -37.07 -67.71 9.26
C SER A 331 -37.32 -66.79 8.07
N PHE A 332 -36.82 -65.56 8.13
CA PHE A 332 -37.02 -64.53 7.10
C PHE A 332 -35.72 -64.18 6.37
N SER A 333 -35.82 -63.64 5.15
CA SER A 333 -34.66 -63.20 4.36
C SER A 333 -33.88 -62.07 5.05
N ASP A 334 -34.62 -61.22 5.76
CA ASP A 334 -34.12 -60.04 6.45
C ASP A 334 -34.65 -59.97 7.89
N GLU A 335 -34.14 -59.04 8.69
CA GLU A 335 -34.66 -58.81 10.04
C GLU A 335 -36.10 -58.29 9.97
N VAL A 336 -37.01 -58.95 10.69
CA VAL A 336 -38.39 -58.53 10.83
C VAL A 336 -38.66 -58.03 12.23
N ILE A 337 -39.61 -57.10 12.36
CA ILE A 337 -40.14 -56.65 13.65
C ILE A 337 -41.54 -57.21 13.79
N ALA A 338 -41.77 -58.05 14.80
CA ALA A 338 -43.11 -58.43 15.20
C ALA A 338 -43.69 -57.33 16.10
N VAL A 339 -44.62 -56.54 15.57
CA VAL A 339 -45.32 -55.49 16.33
C VAL A 339 -46.63 -56.07 16.84
N VAL A 340 -46.77 -56.13 18.17
CA VAL A 340 -48.04 -56.46 18.83
C VAL A 340 -48.70 -55.13 19.17
N ASP A 341 -49.81 -54.77 18.52
CA ASP A 341 -50.58 -53.58 18.86
C ASP A 341 -51.42 -53.85 20.12
N PRO A 342 -51.09 -53.24 21.29
CA PRO A 342 -51.79 -53.52 22.53
C PRO A 342 -53.22 -52.96 22.58
N LEU A 343 -53.62 -52.13 21.60
CA LEU A 343 -54.95 -51.50 21.55
C LEU A 343 -55.95 -52.28 20.68
N SER A 344 -55.52 -53.37 20.03
CA SER A 344 -56.32 -54.17 19.10
C SER A 344 -56.30 -55.66 19.49
N PRO A 345 -57.02 -56.10 20.55
CA PRO A 345 -56.80 -57.39 21.21
C PRO A 345 -57.17 -58.64 20.39
N GLY A 346 -57.60 -58.48 19.13
CA GLY A 346 -57.96 -59.57 18.22
C GLY A 346 -57.01 -59.76 17.03
N MET A 347 -55.93 -58.97 16.94
CA MET A 347 -54.99 -59.01 15.80
C MET A 347 -53.59 -59.47 16.25
N MET A 348 -53.53 -60.55 17.02
CA MET A 348 -52.27 -61.26 17.28
C MET A 348 -51.79 -61.86 15.96
N MET A 349 -50.49 -61.79 15.68
CA MET A 349 -49.92 -62.46 14.51
C MET A 349 -50.11 -63.98 14.67
N THR A 350 -51.01 -64.55 13.86
CA THR A 350 -51.30 -65.98 13.87
C THR A 350 -50.69 -66.65 12.64
N LEU A 351 -50.20 -67.87 12.83
CA LEU A 351 -49.82 -68.76 11.75
C LEU A 351 -50.91 -69.83 11.60
N THR A 352 -51.62 -69.83 10.48
CA THR A 352 -52.63 -70.86 10.19
C THR A 352 -51.95 -72.09 9.62
N LEU A 353 -52.11 -73.23 10.30
CA LEU A 353 -51.61 -74.52 9.83
C LEU A 353 -52.75 -75.34 9.25
N ASN A 354 -52.50 -75.93 8.08
CA ASN A 354 -53.38 -76.94 7.51
C ASN A 354 -53.06 -78.29 8.14
N VAL A 355 -53.88 -78.72 9.10
CA VAL A 355 -53.78 -80.06 9.68
C VAL A 355 -54.56 -81.03 8.81
N LEU A 356 -53.88 -81.98 8.19
CA LEU A 356 -54.50 -83.09 7.47
C LEU A 356 -54.97 -84.16 8.47
N SER A 357 -56.00 -83.85 9.25
CA SER A 357 -56.87 -84.87 9.85
C SER A 357 -58.18 -84.90 9.05
N GLY A 358 -58.86 -86.05 8.98
CA GLY A 358 -59.99 -86.32 8.08
C GLY A 358 -61.24 -85.42 8.19
N SER A 359 -61.17 -84.27 8.88
CA SER A 359 -62.24 -83.28 9.04
C SER A 359 -61.90 -81.84 8.60
N GLN A 360 -60.76 -81.57 7.94
CA GLN A 360 -60.36 -80.24 7.42
C GLN A 360 -60.57 -79.06 8.40
N THR A 361 -60.09 -79.20 9.62
CA THR A 361 -60.07 -78.08 10.59
C THR A 361 -58.69 -77.41 10.57
N SER A 362 -58.63 -76.11 10.28
CA SER A 362 -57.43 -75.29 10.43
C SER A 362 -57.16 -74.97 11.90
N VAL A 363 -55.90 -75.00 12.31
CA VAL A 363 -55.48 -74.58 13.66
C VAL A 363 -54.62 -73.32 13.53
N GLU A 364 -54.89 -72.32 14.34
CA GLU A 364 -54.09 -71.10 14.41
C GLU A 364 -53.12 -71.20 15.59
N ALA A 365 -51.82 -71.10 15.30
CA ALA A 365 -50.78 -70.97 16.31
C ALA A 365 -50.48 -69.48 16.54
N THR A 366 -50.38 -69.07 17.79
CA THR A 366 -50.04 -67.68 18.14
C THR A 366 -48.55 -67.56 18.38
N ILE A 367 -47.97 -66.40 18.08
CA ILE A 367 -46.57 -66.13 18.40
C ILE A 367 -46.34 -66.27 19.92
N SER A 368 -45.34 -67.08 20.33
CA SER A 368 -45.09 -67.30 21.76
C SER A 368 -44.35 -66.11 22.36
N SER A 369 -45.07 -65.37 23.20
CA SER A 369 -44.56 -64.32 24.11
C SER A 369 -43.44 -63.43 23.56
N ILE A 370 -43.79 -62.38 22.80
CA ILE A 370 -42.90 -61.23 22.64
C ILE A 370 -43.47 -60.06 23.43
N SER A 371 -42.86 -59.79 24.58
CA SER A 371 -43.04 -58.55 25.33
C SER A 371 -42.23 -57.44 24.65
N VAL A 372 -42.85 -56.76 23.68
CA VAL A 372 -42.44 -55.49 23.04
C VAL A 372 -41.32 -55.59 21.98
N ASN A 373 -41.68 -55.26 20.73
CA ASN A 373 -40.85 -54.91 19.56
C ASN A 373 -39.40 -55.42 19.56
N VAL A 374 -39.21 -56.70 19.26
CA VAL A 374 -37.87 -57.30 19.12
C VAL A 374 -37.55 -57.53 17.63
N ARG A 375 -36.34 -57.13 17.20
CA ARG A 375 -35.82 -57.41 15.85
C ARG A 375 -35.19 -58.79 15.83
N LEU A 376 -35.71 -59.70 15.01
CA LEU A 376 -35.23 -61.08 14.90
C LEU A 376 -35.28 -61.55 13.45
N LYS A 377 -34.37 -62.45 13.07
CA LYS A 377 -34.43 -63.17 11.78
C LYS A 377 -35.26 -64.45 11.83
N LYS A 378 -35.69 -64.85 13.02
CA LYS A 378 -36.39 -66.11 13.29
C LYS A 378 -37.43 -65.88 14.39
N LEU A 379 -38.68 -66.25 14.12
CA LEU A 379 -39.80 -66.15 15.07
C LEU A 379 -40.27 -67.55 15.48
N LEU A 380 -40.75 -67.67 16.73
CA LEU A 380 -41.29 -68.89 17.30
C LEU A 380 -42.81 -68.73 17.50
N PHE A 381 -43.57 -69.69 17.01
CA PHE A 381 -45.00 -69.84 17.21
C PHE A 381 -45.24 -71.14 17.98
N GLU A 382 -46.26 -71.17 18.84
CA GLU A 382 -46.58 -72.31 19.71
C GLU A 382 -48.06 -72.66 19.69
#